data_AF-A0A1D8JH00-F1
#
_entry.id   AF-A0A1D8JH00-F1
#
_cell.length_a   1.000
_cell.length_b   1.000
_cell.length_c   1.000
_cell.angle_alpha   90.00
_cell.angle_beta   90.00
_cell.angle_gamma   90.00
#
_symmetry.space_group_name_H-M   'P 1'
#
loop_
_entity.id
_entity.type
_entity.pdbx_description
1 polymer ?
#
loop_
_entity_poly.entity_id
_entity_poly.type
_entity_poly.pdbx_seq_one_letter_code
_entity_poly.pdbx_strand_id
1 'polypeptide(L)'
;MNTTTKDSPFIRPFLMLFLFASLLLTGCAGEINDSTNNELATENETLSQKEVQPPKEEFSPELTMSNTIEHNALQITGKTNLPDGTILFVTLLNHKSVEIEKALTVKNGEFSADAIPIEELKSGKQSIKVSLADDQPDAVVAIIGDSRDLLISDYVELNKPLTTTAKIDVPSERAPPSDVQGIKTKVTRVIDGDTIIVNMDGKEERVRLILVDTPETKHPQMGVQPYGPEASAFTTEQLEGKVITLEIGVQERDRYGRVLAYVWLGDKLFNQTLLEKGLARVAVYPPNTKYLDELNATQDTAKKKAIGIWSIENYVSAKGFNDHQQNQSFATTSKPKVETQQVQKPEPEKTGECNIKGSSSGIYHVPGSTYYERTTNPDRMFCSIEEAQNAGFRAPKR
;
A
#
# COMPACT_ATOMS: atom_id res chain seq x y z
N MET A 1 -3.55 18.82 -78.84
CA MET A 1 -2.89 17.73 -79.57
C MET A 1 -2.43 16.68 -78.55
N ASN A 2 -2.84 15.43 -78.77
CA ASN A 2 -2.60 14.16 -78.03
C ASN A 2 -3.13 14.09 -76.58
N THR A 3 -4.23 13.41 -76.23
CA THR A 3 -4.55 11.94 -76.28
C THR A 3 -3.44 11.10 -75.63
N THR A 4 -3.69 10.24 -74.63
CA THR A 4 -4.44 8.99 -74.75
C THR A 4 -4.70 8.35 -73.36
N THR A 5 -5.83 7.67 -73.29
CA THR A 5 -6.51 6.82 -72.28
C THR A 5 -5.71 5.70 -71.58
N LYS A 6 -6.15 5.31 -70.36
CA LYS A 6 -6.46 3.90 -70.02
C LYS A 6 -7.30 3.73 -68.74
N ASP A 7 -8.53 3.30 -68.96
CA ASP A 7 -9.31 2.21 -68.36
C ASP A 7 -9.48 2.01 -66.83
N SER A 8 -10.75 1.73 -66.52
CA SER A 8 -11.48 1.57 -65.25
C SER A 8 -11.49 0.11 -64.72
N PRO A 9 -12.43 -0.33 -63.84
CA PRO A 9 -12.25 -0.44 -62.40
C PRO A 9 -12.44 -1.88 -61.85
N PHE A 10 -12.04 -2.15 -60.61
CA PHE A 10 -12.47 -3.35 -59.87
C PHE A 10 -13.29 -2.96 -58.63
N ILE A 11 -14.56 -3.34 -58.68
CA ILE A 11 -15.58 -3.28 -57.64
C ILE A 11 -15.52 -4.58 -56.81
N ARG A 12 -15.66 -4.48 -55.49
CA ARG A 12 -16.51 -5.35 -54.63
C ARG A 12 -16.37 -5.00 -53.14
N PRO A 13 -17.45 -4.55 -52.46
CA PRO A 13 -17.59 -4.68 -51.01
C PRO A 13 -18.26 -6.02 -50.66
N PHE A 14 -17.82 -6.63 -49.55
CA PHE A 14 -18.37 -7.88 -49.01
C PHE A 14 -19.58 -7.55 -48.13
N LEU A 15 -20.78 -7.88 -48.61
CA LEU A 15 -22.05 -7.83 -47.88
C LEU A 15 -22.40 -9.26 -47.48
N MET A 16 -22.49 -9.55 -46.18
CA MET A 16 -22.95 -10.85 -45.68
C MET A 16 -24.44 -10.76 -45.35
N LEU A 17 -25.24 -11.46 -46.15
CA LEU A 17 -26.68 -11.64 -46.08
C LEU A 17 -26.96 -12.95 -45.33
N PHE A 18 -27.71 -12.92 -44.22
CA PHE A 18 -28.34 -14.12 -43.66
C PHE A 18 -29.84 -14.10 -43.93
N LEU A 19 -30.28 -15.13 -44.67
CA LEU A 19 -31.64 -15.35 -45.15
C LEU A 19 -32.48 -16.11 -44.10
N PHE A 20 -33.73 -15.69 -44.02
CA PHE A 20 -34.85 -16.35 -43.35
C PHE A 20 -35.12 -17.76 -43.91
N ALA A 21 -35.56 -18.67 -43.03
CA ALA A 21 -36.36 -19.84 -43.41
C ALA A 21 -37.57 -19.94 -42.47
N SER A 22 -38.75 -19.82 -43.05
CA SER A 22 -40.05 -20.10 -42.46
C SER A 22 -40.56 -21.42 -43.02
N LEU A 23 -41.11 -22.29 -42.18
CA LEU A 23 -41.86 -23.47 -42.59
C LEU A 23 -43.21 -23.47 -41.87
N LEU A 24 -44.28 -23.39 -42.67
CA LEU A 24 -45.68 -23.53 -42.29
C LEU A 24 -46.03 -25.01 -42.08
N LEU A 25 -46.93 -25.31 -41.13
CA LEU A 25 -48.02 -26.25 -41.39
C LEU A 25 -49.28 -25.88 -40.60
N THR A 26 -50.38 -25.97 -41.34
CA THR A 26 -51.80 -25.67 -41.16
C THR A 26 -52.55 -26.43 -40.05
N GLY A 27 -53.65 -25.84 -39.56
CA GLY A 27 -54.81 -26.60 -39.07
C GLY A 27 -55.85 -25.81 -38.27
N CYS A 28 -56.86 -25.26 -38.98
CA CYS A 28 -58.30 -25.05 -38.67
C CYS A 28 -58.80 -24.75 -37.23
N ALA A 29 -59.92 -24.08 -36.94
CA ALA A 29 -60.88 -23.16 -37.56
C ALA A 29 -62.06 -23.09 -36.55
N GLY A 30 -62.69 -21.92 -36.40
CA GLY A 30 -64.03 -21.72 -35.84
C GLY A 30 -64.05 -21.08 -34.44
N GLU A 31 -64.90 -20.11 -34.10
CA GLU A 31 -65.76 -19.15 -34.81
C GLU A 31 -66.40 -18.26 -33.69
N ILE A 32 -66.54 -16.94 -33.91
CA ILE A 32 -67.66 -16.04 -33.45
C ILE A 32 -67.76 -15.75 -31.91
N ASN A 33 -67.94 -14.56 -31.31
CA ASN A 33 -68.63 -13.26 -31.55
C ASN A 33 -67.90 -12.17 -30.72
N ASP A 34 -67.59 -10.99 -31.25
CA ASP A 34 -68.38 -9.73 -31.20
C ASP A 34 -68.67 -9.15 -29.80
N SER A 35 -67.99 -8.04 -29.46
CA SER A 35 -68.60 -6.79 -28.97
C SER A 35 -67.55 -5.79 -28.44
N THR A 36 -67.41 -4.68 -29.18
CA THR A 36 -67.27 -3.28 -28.72
C THR A 36 -66.57 -2.97 -27.38
N ASN A 37 -65.45 -2.25 -27.41
CA ASN A 37 -65.36 -0.83 -26.99
C ASN A 37 -63.92 -0.31 -26.76
N ASN A 38 -63.72 0.95 -27.15
CA ASN A 38 -62.75 1.96 -26.71
C ASN A 38 -61.25 1.83 -27.04
N GLU A 39 -60.91 2.41 -28.18
CA GLU A 39 -60.02 3.57 -28.37
C GLU A 39 -59.03 3.99 -27.23
N LEU A 40 -57.75 3.79 -27.57
CA LEU A 40 -56.52 4.52 -27.24
C LEU A 40 -56.47 5.50 -26.04
N ALA A 41 -55.64 5.13 -25.05
CA ALA A 41 -54.59 6.00 -24.52
C ALA A 41 -53.45 5.14 -23.95
N THR A 42 -52.41 4.89 -24.75
CA THR A 42 -51.15 4.29 -24.28
C THR A 42 -50.22 5.41 -23.83
N GLU A 43 -50.19 5.68 -22.52
CA GLU A 43 -49.06 6.35 -21.88
C GLU A 43 -47.92 5.33 -21.75
N ASN A 44 -46.82 5.59 -22.47
CA ASN A 44 -45.56 4.86 -22.32
C ASN A 44 -44.88 5.32 -21.03
N GLU A 45 -45.12 4.60 -19.92
CA GLU A 45 -44.25 4.69 -18.74
C GLU A 45 -42.87 4.10 -19.07
N THR A 46 -41.91 4.99 -19.26
CA THR A 46 -40.49 4.63 -19.32
C THR A 46 -40.03 4.43 -17.88
N LEU A 47 -39.99 3.18 -17.40
CA LEU A 47 -39.36 2.83 -16.13
C LEU A 47 -37.85 3.10 -16.22
N SER A 48 -37.43 4.32 -15.90
CA SER A 48 -36.08 4.61 -15.46
C SER A 48 -35.95 4.05 -14.04
N GLN A 49 -35.29 2.89 -13.90
CA GLN A 49 -34.85 2.40 -12.60
C GLN A 49 -33.88 3.42 -12.00
N LYS A 50 -34.41 4.31 -11.15
CA LYS A 50 -33.63 5.16 -10.29
C LYS A 50 -33.13 4.26 -9.16
N GLU A 51 -31.87 3.87 -9.23
CA GLU A 51 -31.17 3.14 -8.18
C GLU A 51 -31.26 3.98 -6.90
N VAL A 52 -32.16 3.61 -5.99
CA VAL A 52 -32.28 4.24 -4.67
C VAL A 52 -31.12 3.71 -3.85
N GLN A 53 -30.02 4.45 -3.87
CA GLN A 53 -28.90 4.25 -2.97
C GLN A 53 -29.44 4.29 -1.52
N PRO A 54 -29.15 3.28 -0.68
CA PRO A 54 -29.60 3.28 0.71
C PRO A 54 -29.07 4.53 1.44
N PRO A 55 -29.81 5.05 2.43
CA PRO A 55 -29.39 6.23 3.17
C PRO A 55 -28.00 5.99 3.78
N LYS A 56 -27.06 6.89 3.47
CA LYS A 56 -25.72 6.90 4.05
C LYS A 56 -25.86 7.06 5.57
N GLU A 57 -25.32 6.12 6.34
CA GLU A 57 -25.26 6.23 7.80
C GLU A 57 -24.20 7.27 8.18
N GLU A 58 -24.65 8.47 8.59
CA GLU A 58 -23.79 9.53 9.12
C GLU A 58 -23.31 9.14 10.53
N PHE A 59 -22.00 9.07 10.75
CA PHE A 59 -21.43 8.79 12.07
C PHE A 59 -21.19 10.11 12.80
N SER A 60 -21.93 10.34 13.89
CA SER A 60 -21.78 11.54 14.71
C SER A 60 -20.97 11.23 15.96
N PRO A 61 -19.64 11.42 15.98
CA PRO A 61 -18.86 11.22 17.18
C PRO A 61 -19.25 12.17 18.31
N GLU A 62 -19.32 11.60 19.50
CA GLU A 62 -19.63 12.28 20.75
C GLU A 62 -18.60 11.89 21.80
N LEU A 63 -18.17 12.86 22.60
CA LEU A 63 -17.25 12.64 23.71
C LEU A 63 -17.61 13.54 24.90
N THR A 64 -17.59 12.95 26.09
CA THR A 64 -17.72 13.64 27.36
C THR A 64 -16.53 13.29 28.24
N MET A 65 -15.97 14.27 28.94
CA MET A 65 -14.81 14.10 29.80
C MET A 65 -15.02 14.82 31.13
N SER A 66 -14.65 14.14 32.21
CA SER A 66 -14.46 14.71 33.54
C SER A 66 -12.99 14.72 33.92
N ASN A 67 -12.58 15.73 34.66
CA ASN A 67 -11.25 15.84 35.23
C ASN A 67 -11.37 16.33 36.67
N THR A 68 -10.73 15.63 37.59
CA THR A 68 -10.84 15.88 39.04
C THR A 68 -9.48 15.67 39.70
N ILE A 69 -9.16 16.49 40.69
CA ILE A 69 -7.97 16.26 41.52
C ILE A 69 -8.36 15.47 42.77
N GLU A 70 -7.82 14.26 42.90
CA GLU A 70 -8.02 13.37 44.05
C GLU A 70 -6.68 12.77 44.47
N HIS A 71 -6.47 12.60 45.78
CA HIS A 71 -5.25 11.96 46.32
C HIS A 71 -3.92 12.50 45.76
N ASN A 72 -3.83 13.83 45.59
CA ASN A 72 -2.64 14.51 45.03
C ASN A 72 -2.32 14.15 43.56
N ALA A 73 -3.31 13.68 42.81
CA ALA A 73 -3.19 13.42 41.37
C ALA A 73 -4.42 13.91 40.61
N LEU A 74 -4.21 14.32 39.36
CA LEU A 74 -5.26 14.62 38.40
C LEU A 74 -5.76 13.31 37.78
N GLN A 75 -7.05 13.05 37.94
CA GLN A 75 -7.80 11.98 37.31
C GLN A 75 -8.51 12.53 36.08
N ILE A 76 -8.43 11.83 34.96
CA ILE A 76 -9.11 12.19 33.71
C ILE A 76 -9.82 10.95 33.18
N THR A 77 -11.13 11.04 33.04
CA THR A 77 -12.00 9.95 32.59
C THR A 77 -13.06 10.50 31.63
N GLY A 78 -13.63 9.63 30.80
CA GLY A 78 -14.70 10.06 29.92
C GLY A 78 -15.39 8.92 29.18
N LYS A 79 -16.42 9.30 28.44
CA LYS A 79 -17.25 8.42 27.60
C LYS A 79 -17.30 8.93 26.19
N THR A 80 -17.41 8.02 25.24
CA THR A 80 -17.50 8.34 23.81
C THR A 80 -18.21 7.22 23.05
N ASN A 81 -18.76 7.54 21.88
CA ASN A 81 -19.26 6.56 20.92
C ASN A 81 -18.22 6.20 19.84
N LEU A 82 -16.97 6.66 20.00
CA LEU A 82 -15.86 6.26 19.13
C LEU A 82 -15.61 4.75 19.20
N PRO A 83 -15.13 4.13 18.10
CA PRO A 83 -14.81 2.72 18.09
C PRO A 83 -13.76 2.33 19.13
N ASP A 84 -13.87 1.10 19.63
CA ASP A 84 -12.85 0.52 20.50
C ASP A 84 -11.48 0.50 19.80
N GLY A 85 -10.43 0.80 20.57
CA GLY A 85 -9.08 0.97 20.05
C GLY A 85 -8.77 2.38 19.55
N THR A 86 -9.75 3.29 19.50
CA THR A 86 -9.48 4.69 19.13
C THR A 86 -8.48 5.31 20.09
N ILE A 87 -7.45 5.95 19.54
CA ILE A 87 -6.39 6.61 20.31
C ILE A 87 -6.73 8.09 20.43
N LEU A 88 -6.82 8.58 21.67
CA LEU A 88 -7.05 9.99 21.98
C LEU A 88 -5.80 10.57 22.62
N PHE A 89 -5.54 11.85 22.39
CA PHE A 89 -4.56 12.62 23.15
C PHE A 89 -5.26 13.56 24.11
N VAL A 90 -4.76 13.59 25.34
CA VAL A 90 -5.06 14.66 26.30
C VAL A 90 -3.85 15.56 26.39
N THR A 91 -4.03 16.82 26.03
CA THR A 91 -3.00 17.86 26.10
C THR A 91 -3.29 18.80 27.27
N LEU A 92 -2.37 18.85 28.23
CA LEU A 92 -2.35 19.78 29.34
C LEU A 92 -1.43 20.96 29.01
N LEU A 93 -1.99 22.16 29.05
CA LEU A 93 -1.29 23.40 28.74
C LEU A 93 -1.30 24.34 29.93
N ASN A 94 -0.11 24.78 30.32
CA ASN A 94 0.05 25.86 31.29
C ASN A 94 0.26 27.21 30.61
N HIS A 95 0.18 28.30 31.39
CA HIS A 95 0.45 29.67 30.93
C HIS A 95 1.84 29.93 30.32
N LYS A 96 2.76 28.96 30.35
CA LYS A 96 4.11 29.03 29.75
C LYS A 96 4.25 28.14 28.51
N SER A 97 3.13 27.65 27.96
CA SER A 97 3.09 26.78 26.79
C SER A 97 3.86 25.45 26.96
N VAL A 98 3.99 24.97 28.21
CA VAL A 98 4.52 23.63 28.46
C VAL A 98 3.38 22.64 28.28
N GLU A 99 3.56 21.71 27.35
CA GLU A 99 2.59 20.69 26.97
C GLU A 99 2.94 19.36 27.62
N ILE A 100 2.04 18.81 28.44
CA ILE A 100 2.06 17.39 28.80
C ILE A 100 1.01 16.73 27.93
N GLU A 101 1.42 15.77 27.13
CA GLU A 101 0.53 14.99 26.28
C GLU A 101 0.48 13.54 26.78
N LYS A 102 -0.73 12.97 26.85
CA LYS A 102 -0.96 11.58 27.24
C LYS A 102 -1.86 10.90 26.21
N ALA A 103 -1.43 9.76 25.69
CA ALA A 103 -2.24 8.91 24.82
C ALA A 103 -3.20 8.05 25.65
N LEU A 104 -4.46 8.01 25.25
CA LEU A 104 -5.53 7.21 25.83
C LEU A 104 -6.11 6.29 24.77
N THR A 105 -6.66 5.15 25.18
CA THR A 105 -7.34 4.22 24.28
C THR A 105 -8.78 4.04 24.71
N VAL A 106 -9.71 4.16 23.76
CA VAL A 106 -11.14 3.90 23.98
C VAL A 106 -11.37 2.41 24.10
N LYS A 107 -12.12 2.00 25.12
CA LYS A 107 -12.54 0.62 25.34
C LYS A 107 -13.95 0.58 25.92
N ASN A 108 -14.84 -0.15 25.28
CA ASN A 108 -16.26 -0.22 25.63
C ASN A 108 -16.92 1.16 25.76
N GLY A 109 -16.55 2.11 24.88
CA GLY A 109 -17.06 3.49 24.91
C GLY A 109 -16.57 4.35 26.09
N GLU A 110 -15.55 3.91 26.81
CA GLU A 110 -14.93 4.66 27.92
C GLU A 110 -13.43 4.87 27.67
N PHE A 111 -12.87 5.91 28.27
CA PHE A 111 -11.43 6.17 28.29
C PHE A 111 -11.00 6.75 29.64
N SER A 112 -9.76 6.48 30.05
CA SER A 112 -9.16 7.01 31.27
C SER A 112 -7.67 7.21 31.08
N ALA A 113 -7.15 8.31 31.62
CA ALA A 113 -5.71 8.51 31.75
C ALA A 113 -5.17 7.81 32.99
N ASP A 114 -3.88 7.46 32.96
CA ASP A 114 -3.14 7.21 34.19
C ASP A 114 -3.16 8.47 35.06
N ALA A 115 -3.26 8.29 36.38
CA ALA A 115 -3.27 9.38 37.34
C ALA A 115 -2.01 10.25 37.19
N ILE A 116 -2.18 11.55 36.96
CA ILE A 116 -1.07 12.49 36.75
C ILE A 116 -0.77 13.16 38.10
N PRO A 117 0.38 12.89 38.74
CA PRO A 117 0.75 13.55 39.99
C PRO A 117 0.75 15.07 39.85
N ILE A 118 0.24 15.79 40.85
CA ILE A 118 0.21 17.27 40.82
C ILE A 118 1.63 17.85 40.70
N GLU A 119 2.67 17.13 41.13
CA GLU A 119 4.08 17.53 41.00
C GLU A 119 4.55 17.59 39.53
N GLU A 120 3.95 16.77 38.65
CA GLU A 120 4.18 16.83 37.21
C GLU A 120 3.48 18.07 36.60
N LEU A 121 2.38 18.51 37.21
CA LEU A 121 1.70 19.74 36.82
C LEU A 121 2.53 20.96 37.24
N LYS A 122 3.04 21.68 36.25
CA LYS A 122 3.76 22.94 36.51
C LYS A 122 2.84 23.97 37.17
N SER A 123 3.41 24.89 37.97
CA SER A 123 2.65 25.92 38.65
C SER A 123 1.91 26.86 37.67
N GLY A 124 0.76 27.36 38.11
CA GLY A 124 -0.07 28.30 37.34
C GLY A 124 -1.35 27.66 36.78
N LYS A 125 -2.13 28.48 36.06
CA LYS A 125 -3.39 28.05 35.45
C LYS A 125 -3.13 26.99 34.38
N GLN A 126 -3.90 25.90 34.44
CA GLN A 126 -3.84 24.78 33.51
C GLN A 126 -5.12 24.74 32.67
N SER A 127 -4.95 24.31 31.43
CA SER A 127 -6.04 24.06 30.47
C SER A 127 -5.86 22.67 29.87
N ILE A 128 -6.96 21.99 29.60
CA ILE A 128 -7.01 20.65 29.04
C ILE A 128 -7.70 20.69 27.70
N LYS A 129 -7.16 19.93 26.74
CA LYS A 129 -7.77 19.65 25.45
C LYS A 129 -7.73 18.15 25.17
N VAL A 130 -8.74 17.65 24.45
CA VAL A 130 -8.77 16.29 23.92
C VAL A 130 -8.79 16.34 22.39
N SER A 131 -7.99 15.50 21.76
CA SER A 131 -7.98 15.33 20.29
C SER A 131 -7.79 13.87 19.89
N LEU A 132 -8.10 13.54 18.64
CA LEU A 132 -7.69 12.27 18.05
C LEU A 132 -6.17 12.24 17.83
N ALA A 133 -5.57 11.06 17.97
CA ALA A 133 -4.22 10.83 17.49
C ALA A 133 -4.18 10.81 15.96
N ASP A 134 -3.05 11.25 15.40
CA ASP A 134 -2.81 11.28 13.95
C ASP A 134 -2.75 9.87 13.34
N ASP A 135 -2.26 8.91 14.10
CA ASP A 135 -2.13 7.51 13.70
C ASP A 135 -3.16 6.70 14.49
N GLN A 136 -4.17 6.20 13.78
CA GLN A 136 -5.25 5.40 14.34
C GLN A 136 -5.12 3.96 13.84
N PRO A 137 -5.56 2.97 14.63
CA PRO A 137 -5.65 1.59 14.14
C PRO A 137 -6.52 1.51 12.88
N ASP A 138 -6.14 0.64 11.93
CA ASP A 138 -6.84 0.51 10.64
C ASP A 138 -8.35 0.25 10.79
N ALA A 139 -8.74 -0.50 11.83
CA ALA A 139 -10.14 -0.77 12.17
C ALA A 139 -10.92 0.49 12.59
N VAL A 140 -10.25 1.42 13.29
CA VAL A 140 -10.81 2.72 13.67
C VAL A 140 -10.91 3.62 12.45
N VAL A 141 -9.84 3.71 11.64
CA VAL A 141 -9.81 4.50 10.40
C VAL A 141 -10.89 4.06 9.41
N ALA A 142 -11.19 2.76 9.34
CA ALA A 142 -12.28 2.23 8.51
C ALA A 142 -13.66 2.79 8.91
N ILE A 143 -13.86 3.11 10.19
CA ILE A 143 -15.13 3.62 10.71
C ILE A 143 -15.15 5.15 10.67
N ILE A 144 -14.14 5.83 11.22
CA ILE A 144 -14.16 7.29 11.39
C ILE A 144 -13.42 8.06 10.30
N GLY A 145 -12.50 7.43 9.56
CA GLY A 145 -11.70 8.06 8.51
C GLY A 145 -10.29 8.45 8.96
N ASP A 146 -9.50 9.04 8.04
CA ASP A 146 -8.13 9.52 8.30
C ASP A 146 -8.09 11.00 8.77
N SER A 147 -9.24 11.62 9.03
CA SER A 147 -9.29 13.06 9.27
C SER A 147 -8.91 13.40 10.73
N ARG A 148 -7.80 14.14 10.85
CA ARG A 148 -7.20 14.59 12.13
C ARG A 148 -8.05 15.64 12.84
N ASP A 149 -8.89 16.35 12.08
CA ASP A 149 -9.77 17.42 12.56
C ASP A 149 -11.16 16.93 12.99
N LEU A 150 -11.41 15.62 12.95
CA LEU A 150 -12.73 15.06 13.20
C LEU A 150 -13.19 15.26 14.64
N LEU A 151 -12.25 15.27 15.59
CA LEU A 151 -12.54 15.51 17.00
C LEU A 151 -11.37 16.26 17.63
N ILE A 152 -11.57 17.56 17.75
CA ILE A 152 -10.68 18.46 18.47
C ILE A 152 -11.56 19.28 19.40
N SER A 153 -11.37 19.13 20.71
CA SER A 153 -12.09 19.95 21.68
C SER A 153 -11.47 21.34 21.80
N ASP A 154 -12.26 22.30 22.28
CA ASP A 154 -11.74 23.53 22.84
C ASP A 154 -10.95 23.25 24.13
N TYR A 155 -10.13 24.23 24.53
CA TYR A 155 -9.45 24.21 25.83
C TYR A 155 -10.42 24.52 26.96
N VAL A 156 -10.39 23.69 28.01
CA VAL A 156 -11.21 23.86 29.22
C VAL A 156 -10.33 23.93 30.45
N GLU A 157 -10.72 24.73 31.45
CA GLU A 157 -10.01 24.81 32.72
C GLU A 157 -10.14 23.53 33.56
N LEU A 158 -9.16 23.25 34.41
CA LEU A 158 -9.24 22.15 35.38
C LEU A 158 -10.53 22.18 36.22
N ASN A 159 -11.03 21.00 36.53
CA ASN A 159 -12.28 20.70 37.24
C ASN A 159 -13.56 21.21 36.56
N LYS A 160 -13.50 21.52 35.26
CA LYS A 160 -14.70 21.75 34.45
C LYS A 160 -14.95 20.59 33.49
N PRO A 161 -16.21 20.11 33.37
CA PRO A 161 -16.55 19.08 32.41
C PRO A 161 -16.38 19.61 30.98
N LEU A 162 -15.99 18.71 30.07
CA LEU A 162 -15.87 18.97 28.64
C LEU A 162 -16.83 18.05 27.88
N THR A 163 -17.63 18.62 26.99
CA THR A 163 -18.47 17.88 26.04
C THR A 163 -18.14 18.37 24.64
N THR A 164 -17.83 17.45 23.74
CA THR A 164 -17.62 17.76 22.32
C THR A 164 -18.42 16.79 21.45
N THR A 165 -19.02 17.33 20.40
CA THR A 165 -19.75 16.57 19.39
C THR A 165 -19.29 17.07 18.04
N ALA A 166 -18.88 16.16 17.16
CA ALA A 166 -18.64 16.46 15.76
C ALA A 166 -19.60 15.65 14.91
N LYS A 167 -19.98 16.19 13.76
CA LYS A 167 -20.74 15.44 12.75
C LYS A 167 -19.78 15.05 11.65
N ILE A 168 -19.71 13.76 11.34
CA ILE A 168 -18.89 13.25 10.26
C ILE A 168 -19.81 12.58 9.26
N ASP A 169 -19.81 13.11 8.04
CA ASP A 169 -20.32 12.39 6.88
C ASP A 169 -19.36 11.24 6.57
N VAL A 170 -19.56 10.10 7.23
CA VAL A 170 -18.87 8.84 6.88
C VAL A 170 -19.68 8.20 5.75
N PRO A 171 -19.21 8.21 4.49
CA PRO A 171 -19.93 7.51 3.44
C PRO A 171 -19.90 6.00 3.73
N SER A 172 -21.11 5.41 3.81
CA SER A 172 -21.37 3.98 4.01
C SER A 172 -20.66 3.07 2.98
N GLU A 173 -20.24 3.62 1.84
CA GLU A 173 -19.35 2.97 0.88
C GLU A 173 -18.30 4.00 0.44
N ARG A 174 -17.09 3.93 1.00
CA ARG A 174 -15.95 4.71 0.48
C ARG A 174 -15.66 4.21 -0.93
N ALA A 175 -15.52 5.12 -1.88
CA ALA A 175 -15.23 4.82 -3.28
C ALA A 175 -13.93 5.49 -3.68
N PRO A 176 -13.25 5.01 -4.74
CA PRO A 176 -12.06 5.67 -5.25
C PRO A 176 -12.35 7.13 -5.62
N PRO A 177 -11.32 7.99 -5.70
CA PRO A 177 -11.45 9.34 -6.27
C PRO A 177 -12.23 9.33 -7.59
N SER A 178 -13.06 10.34 -7.83
CA SER A 178 -14.00 10.34 -8.96
C SER A 178 -13.35 10.28 -10.35
N ASP A 179 -12.07 10.60 -10.45
CA ASP A 179 -11.25 10.50 -11.65
C ASP A 179 -10.69 9.08 -11.91
N VAL A 180 -10.81 8.18 -10.94
CA VAL A 180 -10.45 6.77 -11.09
C VAL A 180 -11.54 6.03 -11.85
N GLN A 181 -11.22 5.62 -13.08
CA GLN A 181 -12.04 4.71 -13.87
C GLN A 181 -11.57 3.28 -13.63
N GLY A 182 -12.31 2.53 -12.82
CA GLY A 182 -11.93 1.16 -12.47
C GLY A 182 -13.09 0.18 -12.47
N ILE A 183 -12.75 -1.10 -12.46
CA ILE A 183 -13.67 -2.23 -12.51
C ILE A 183 -13.90 -2.73 -11.08
N LYS A 184 -15.14 -2.62 -10.57
CA LYS A 184 -15.51 -3.25 -9.29
C LYS A 184 -15.52 -4.77 -9.44
N THR A 185 -14.80 -5.47 -8.58
CA THR A 185 -14.72 -6.94 -8.58
C THR A 185 -14.47 -7.49 -7.17
N LYS A 186 -14.80 -8.77 -6.96
CA LYS A 186 -14.53 -9.48 -5.71
C LYS A 186 -13.20 -10.21 -5.77
N VAL A 187 -12.38 -10.05 -4.74
CA VAL A 187 -11.17 -10.85 -4.54
C VAL A 187 -11.58 -12.25 -4.08
N THR A 188 -11.26 -13.27 -4.88
CA THR A 188 -11.59 -14.65 -4.56
C THR A 188 -10.50 -15.33 -3.75
N ARG A 189 -9.23 -14.93 -3.96
CA ARG A 189 -8.08 -15.51 -3.28
C ARG A 189 -6.86 -14.60 -3.33
N VAL A 190 -6.05 -14.61 -2.28
CA VAL A 190 -4.71 -13.98 -2.28
C VAL A 190 -3.61 -15.03 -2.50
N ILE A 191 -2.65 -14.73 -3.37
CA ILE A 191 -1.54 -15.65 -3.71
C ILE A 191 -0.29 -15.36 -2.89
N ASP A 192 0.05 -14.08 -2.80
CA ASP A 192 1.12 -13.46 -2.03
C ASP A 192 0.79 -11.96 -1.83
N GLY A 193 1.72 -11.18 -1.27
CA GLY A 193 1.47 -9.79 -0.89
C GLY A 193 1.19 -8.82 -2.04
N ASP A 194 1.50 -9.17 -3.29
CA ASP A 194 1.29 -8.30 -4.45
C ASP A 194 0.59 -8.96 -5.64
N THR A 195 0.12 -10.20 -5.45
CA THR A 195 -0.63 -10.97 -6.44
C THR A 195 -1.93 -11.50 -5.83
N ILE A 196 -3.04 -11.13 -6.46
CA ILE A 196 -4.40 -11.57 -6.08
C ILE A 196 -5.11 -12.29 -7.23
N ILE A 197 -6.18 -13.01 -6.91
CA ILE A 197 -7.14 -13.55 -7.88
C ILE A 197 -8.49 -12.88 -7.64
N VAL A 198 -9.09 -12.43 -8.73
CA VAL A 198 -10.40 -11.76 -8.73
C VAL A 198 -11.36 -12.49 -9.66
N ASN A 199 -12.66 -12.30 -9.43
CA ASN A 199 -13.69 -12.73 -10.37
C ASN A 199 -14.11 -11.57 -11.27
N MET A 200 -13.61 -11.56 -12.51
CA MET A 200 -14.03 -10.61 -13.54
C MET A 200 -14.98 -11.31 -14.50
N ASP A 201 -16.25 -10.91 -14.49
CA ASP A 201 -17.29 -11.43 -15.37
C ASP A 201 -17.41 -12.97 -15.37
N GLY A 202 -17.33 -13.58 -14.17
CA GLY A 202 -17.43 -15.03 -14.00
C GLY A 202 -16.12 -15.79 -14.26
N LYS A 203 -15.03 -15.11 -14.61
CA LYS A 203 -13.71 -15.70 -14.84
C LYS A 203 -12.73 -15.32 -13.75
N GLU A 204 -11.94 -16.29 -13.28
CA GLU A 204 -10.81 -16.01 -12.41
C GLU A 204 -9.66 -15.38 -13.19
N GLU A 205 -9.25 -14.18 -12.78
CA GLU A 205 -8.12 -13.45 -13.35
C GLU A 205 -7.06 -13.22 -12.27
N ARG A 206 -5.79 -13.46 -12.61
CA ARG A 206 -4.65 -13.14 -11.75
C ARG A 206 -4.27 -11.68 -11.95
N VAL A 207 -4.19 -10.92 -10.87
CA VAL A 207 -3.83 -9.50 -10.88
C VAL A 207 -2.50 -9.31 -10.15
N ARG A 208 -1.55 -8.61 -10.77
CA ARG A 208 -0.31 -8.14 -10.17
C ARG A 208 -0.44 -6.65 -9.87
N LEU A 209 -0.25 -6.28 -8.61
CA LEU A 209 -0.33 -4.90 -8.17
C LEU A 209 0.82 -4.09 -8.79
N ILE A 210 0.49 -3.00 -9.47
CA ILE A 210 1.48 -2.15 -10.14
C ILE A 210 2.30 -1.37 -9.09
N LEU A 211 3.57 -1.10 -9.40
CA LEU A 211 4.49 -0.24 -8.64
C LEU A 211 4.91 -0.78 -7.27
N VAL A 212 4.42 -1.94 -6.84
CA VAL A 212 4.81 -2.56 -5.57
C VAL A 212 5.43 -3.94 -5.79
N ASP A 213 6.39 -4.29 -4.96
CA ASP A 213 7.05 -5.60 -4.96
C ASP A 213 7.24 -6.05 -3.52
N THR A 214 6.66 -7.19 -3.16
CA THR A 214 6.70 -7.78 -1.82
C THR A 214 7.77 -8.85 -1.74
N PRO A 215 8.36 -9.11 -0.55
CA PRO A 215 9.30 -10.21 -0.39
C PRO A 215 8.65 -11.55 -0.74
N GLU A 216 9.38 -12.37 -1.47
CA GLU A 216 8.86 -13.61 -2.03
C GLU A 216 8.69 -14.69 -0.94
N THR A 217 7.60 -15.45 -1.03
CA THR A 217 7.27 -16.52 -0.06
C THR A 217 7.51 -17.92 -0.60
N LYS A 218 7.56 -18.07 -1.92
CA LYS A 218 7.54 -19.38 -2.58
C LYS A 218 8.63 -19.53 -3.64
N HIS A 219 9.68 -18.69 -3.62
CA HIS A 219 10.74 -18.79 -4.62
C HIS A 219 11.48 -20.13 -4.46
N PRO A 220 11.59 -20.95 -5.53
CA PRO A 220 12.28 -22.24 -5.44
C PRO A 220 13.76 -22.13 -5.03
N GLN A 221 14.40 -20.99 -5.30
CA GLN A 221 15.83 -20.78 -5.02
C GLN A 221 16.10 -19.85 -3.84
N MET A 222 15.17 -18.93 -3.53
CA MET A 222 15.39 -17.89 -2.50
C MET A 222 14.68 -18.22 -1.18
N GLY A 223 13.82 -19.25 -1.17
CA GLY A 223 13.04 -19.62 0.01
C GLY A 223 12.03 -18.54 0.41
N VAL A 224 11.68 -18.55 1.69
CA VAL A 224 10.81 -17.54 2.31
C VAL A 224 11.66 -16.35 2.71
N GLN A 225 11.42 -15.19 2.09
CA GLN A 225 12.12 -13.96 2.41
C GLN A 225 11.49 -13.27 3.64
N PRO A 226 12.29 -12.59 4.48
CA PRO A 226 11.79 -11.79 5.60
C PRO A 226 10.68 -10.82 5.18
N TYR A 227 9.61 -10.70 5.97
CA TYR A 227 8.38 -9.95 5.68
C TYR A 227 7.51 -10.48 4.54
N GLY A 228 7.90 -11.54 3.83
CA GLY A 228 7.07 -12.15 2.79
C GLY A 228 5.76 -12.76 3.34
N PRO A 229 5.83 -13.61 4.39
CA PRO A 229 4.63 -14.15 5.04
C PRO A 229 3.73 -13.04 5.62
N GLU A 230 4.33 -12.01 6.20
CA GLU A 230 3.63 -10.85 6.78
C GLU A 230 2.91 -10.04 5.70
N ALA A 231 3.57 -9.77 4.56
CA ALA A 231 2.95 -9.08 3.42
C ALA A 231 1.77 -9.89 2.84
N SER A 232 1.94 -11.21 2.74
CA SER A 232 0.89 -12.11 2.27
C SER A 232 -0.30 -12.16 3.24
N ALA A 233 -0.03 -12.31 4.55
CA ALA A 233 -1.06 -12.36 5.58
C ALA A 233 -1.85 -11.05 5.66
N PHE A 234 -1.15 -9.91 5.61
CA PHE A 234 -1.78 -8.59 5.58
C PHE A 234 -2.69 -8.43 4.36
N THR A 235 -2.23 -8.83 3.17
CA THR A 235 -3.04 -8.76 1.95
C THR A 235 -4.26 -9.66 2.02
N THR A 236 -4.13 -10.87 2.56
CA THR A 236 -5.26 -11.78 2.80
C THR A 236 -6.29 -11.15 3.74
N GLU A 237 -5.87 -10.64 4.90
CA GLU A 237 -6.75 -9.98 5.86
C GLU A 237 -7.47 -8.76 5.26
N GLN A 238 -6.73 -7.97 4.48
CA GLN A 238 -7.25 -6.72 3.94
C GLN A 238 -8.13 -6.92 2.70
N LEU A 239 -7.88 -7.92 1.86
CA LEU A 239 -8.54 -8.03 0.55
C LEU A 239 -9.40 -9.28 0.36
N GLU A 240 -9.06 -10.42 0.96
CA GLU A 240 -9.73 -11.68 0.61
C GLU A 240 -11.23 -11.64 0.91
N GLY A 241 -12.05 -12.00 -0.08
CA GLY A 241 -13.50 -11.97 0.02
C GLY A 241 -14.12 -10.57 -0.07
N LYS A 242 -13.33 -9.50 -0.12
CA LYS A 242 -13.83 -8.12 -0.22
C LYS A 242 -14.03 -7.69 -1.67
N VAL A 243 -14.88 -6.67 -1.86
CA VAL A 243 -15.05 -5.97 -3.15
C VAL A 243 -14.03 -4.85 -3.24
N ILE A 244 -13.30 -4.81 -4.33
CA ILE A 244 -12.29 -3.80 -4.65
C ILE A 244 -12.60 -3.16 -5.99
N THR A 245 -11.97 -2.02 -6.27
CA THR A 245 -11.96 -1.42 -7.61
C THR A 245 -10.58 -1.60 -8.23
N LEU A 246 -10.51 -2.21 -9.41
CA LEU A 246 -9.30 -2.36 -10.20
C LEU A 246 -9.18 -1.22 -11.21
N GLU A 247 -8.18 -0.37 -11.03
CA GLU A 247 -7.78 0.60 -12.04
C GLU A 247 -6.68 -0.03 -12.91
N ILE A 248 -7.03 -0.45 -14.11
CA ILE A 248 -6.13 -1.16 -15.02
C ILE A 248 -5.05 -0.20 -15.53
N GLY A 249 -3.79 -0.66 -15.52
CA GLY A 249 -2.67 0.13 -16.03
C GLY A 249 -2.75 0.35 -17.55
N VAL A 250 -2.00 1.34 -18.04
CA VAL A 250 -1.81 1.60 -19.48
C VAL A 250 -1.38 0.34 -20.23
N GLN A 251 -0.44 -0.40 -19.66
CA GLN A 251 -0.19 -1.78 -20.05
C GLN A 251 -1.07 -2.68 -19.18
N GLU A 252 -2.05 -3.34 -19.81
CA GLU A 252 -3.06 -4.13 -19.10
C GLU A 252 -2.53 -5.46 -18.57
N ARG A 253 -1.56 -6.08 -19.25
CA ARG A 253 -1.04 -7.41 -18.88
C ARG A 253 0.47 -7.50 -18.98
N ASP A 254 1.04 -8.31 -18.10
CA ASP A 254 2.46 -8.68 -18.17
C ASP A 254 2.71 -9.89 -19.08
N ARG A 255 3.98 -10.26 -19.23
CA ARG A 255 4.43 -11.41 -20.04
C ARG A 255 3.93 -12.77 -19.53
N TYR A 256 3.44 -12.84 -18.30
CA TYR A 256 2.89 -14.05 -17.67
C TYR A 256 1.36 -14.09 -17.78
N GLY A 257 0.76 -13.09 -18.44
CA GLY A 257 -0.68 -12.97 -18.63
C GLY A 257 -1.42 -12.44 -17.41
N ARG A 258 -0.73 -11.95 -16.37
CA ARG A 258 -1.39 -11.32 -15.21
C ARG A 258 -1.89 -9.94 -15.60
N VAL A 259 -3.09 -9.60 -15.14
CA VAL A 259 -3.63 -8.25 -15.23
C VAL A 259 -2.78 -7.32 -14.36
N LEU A 260 -2.40 -6.17 -14.87
CA LEU A 260 -1.66 -5.14 -14.16
C LEU A 260 -2.66 -4.07 -13.70
N ALA A 261 -2.83 -3.91 -12.39
CA ALA A 261 -3.77 -2.92 -11.85
C ALA A 261 -3.26 -2.21 -10.59
N TYR A 262 -3.74 -0.99 -10.40
CA TYR A 262 -3.81 -0.34 -9.10
C TYR A 262 -5.08 -0.81 -8.37
N VAL A 263 -4.94 -1.23 -7.12
CA VAL A 263 -6.02 -1.83 -6.34
C VAL A 263 -6.54 -0.82 -5.35
N TRP A 264 -7.82 -0.48 -5.47
CA TRP A 264 -8.51 0.41 -4.56
C TRP A 264 -9.44 -0.38 -3.64
N LEU A 265 -9.22 -0.27 -2.33
CA LEU A 265 -10.14 -0.77 -1.30
C LEU A 265 -10.90 0.44 -0.75
N GLY A 266 -12.11 0.64 -1.27
CA GLY A 266 -12.85 1.86 -1.06
C GLY A 266 -12.13 3.08 -1.64
N ASP A 267 -11.81 4.07 -0.81
CA ASP A 267 -11.05 5.27 -1.15
C ASP A 267 -9.53 5.12 -0.99
N LYS A 268 -9.06 3.98 -0.49
CA LYS A 268 -7.63 3.74 -0.24
C LYS A 268 -6.97 2.99 -1.39
N LEU A 269 -5.87 3.55 -1.89
CA LEU A 269 -4.97 2.86 -2.82
C LEU A 269 -4.17 1.80 -2.03
N PHE A 270 -4.56 0.53 -2.13
CA PHE A 270 -3.95 -0.56 -1.38
C PHE A 270 -2.46 -0.75 -1.69
N ASN A 271 -2.03 -0.42 -2.92
CA ASN A 271 -0.62 -0.37 -3.31
C ASN A 271 0.18 0.55 -2.38
N GLN A 272 -0.38 1.71 -2.03
CA GLN A 272 0.24 2.65 -1.10
C GLN A 272 0.25 2.10 0.32
N THR A 273 -0.85 1.48 0.76
CA THR A 273 -0.97 0.88 2.10
C THR A 273 0.11 -0.18 2.34
N LEU A 274 0.47 -0.99 1.34
CA LEU A 274 1.58 -1.95 1.44
C LEU A 274 2.94 -1.25 1.71
N LEU A 275 3.17 -0.08 1.11
CA LEU A 275 4.38 0.71 1.34
C LEU A 275 4.38 1.38 2.71
N GLU A 276 3.23 1.90 3.15
CA GLU A 276 3.04 2.53 4.48
C GLU A 276 3.38 1.55 5.62
N LYS A 277 2.93 0.30 5.48
CA LYS A 277 3.23 -0.78 6.44
C LYS A 277 4.63 -1.36 6.28
N GLY A 278 5.42 -0.87 5.33
CA GLY A 278 6.77 -1.37 5.03
C GLY A 278 6.78 -2.84 4.59
N LEU A 279 5.72 -3.30 3.93
CA LEU A 279 5.57 -4.69 3.46
C LEU A 279 5.96 -4.86 1.99
N ALA A 280 6.09 -3.76 1.26
CA ALA A 280 6.53 -3.73 -0.13
C ALA A 280 7.58 -2.64 -0.37
N ARG A 281 8.31 -2.77 -1.47
CA ARG A 281 9.12 -1.69 -2.07
C ARG A 281 8.46 -1.19 -3.35
N VAL A 282 8.85 -0.01 -3.79
CA VAL A 282 8.49 0.49 -5.13
C VAL A 282 9.26 -0.28 -6.20
N ALA A 283 8.55 -0.77 -7.21
CA ALA A 283 9.11 -1.47 -8.37
C ALA A 283 8.54 -0.95 -9.68
N VAL A 284 9.38 -0.25 -10.46
CA VAL A 284 8.94 0.51 -11.64
C VAL A 284 9.06 -0.34 -12.91
N TYR A 285 7.93 -0.56 -13.57
CA TYR A 285 7.85 -1.18 -14.89
C TYR A 285 7.03 -0.28 -15.84
N PRO A 286 7.69 0.58 -16.64
CA PRO A 286 7.01 1.43 -17.60
C PRO A 286 6.17 0.60 -18.60
N PRO A 287 5.02 1.12 -19.07
CA PRO A 287 4.56 2.51 -18.94
C PRO A 287 3.76 2.83 -17.67
N ASN A 288 3.47 1.83 -16.82
CA ASN A 288 2.55 1.98 -15.70
C ASN A 288 3.17 2.76 -14.52
N THR A 289 3.03 4.09 -14.54
CA THR A 289 3.73 5.01 -13.62
C THR A 289 2.83 6.07 -12.98
N LYS A 290 1.50 5.95 -13.10
CA LYS A 290 0.51 6.97 -12.68
C LYS A 290 0.73 7.50 -11.25
N TYR A 291 0.93 6.61 -10.29
CA TYR A 291 1.10 6.96 -8.86
C TYR A 291 2.57 6.92 -8.39
N LEU A 292 3.55 6.98 -9.29
CA LEU A 292 4.95 6.74 -8.93
C LEU A 292 5.50 7.74 -7.89
N ASP A 293 5.22 9.02 -8.05
CA ASP A 293 5.74 10.06 -7.16
C ASP A 293 5.17 9.94 -5.74
N GLU A 294 3.85 9.70 -5.63
CA GLU A 294 3.16 9.48 -4.36
C GLU A 294 3.69 8.22 -3.65
N LEU A 295 3.78 7.10 -4.36
CA LEU A 295 4.29 5.85 -3.79
C LEU A 295 5.75 5.95 -3.36
N ASN A 296 6.59 6.71 -4.08
CA ASN A 296 7.96 6.99 -3.65
C ASN A 296 8.00 7.81 -2.35
N ALA A 297 7.19 8.85 -2.23
CA ALA A 297 7.11 9.66 -1.01
C ALA A 297 6.69 8.83 0.21
N THR A 298 5.70 7.94 0.02
CA THR A 298 5.25 6.98 1.04
C THR A 298 6.37 6.03 1.44
N GLN A 299 7.05 5.43 0.46
CA GLN A 299 8.17 4.54 0.71
C GLN A 299 9.30 5.26 1.48
N ASP A 300 9.63 6.50 1.13
CA ASP A 300 10.68 7.25 1.80
C ASP A 300 10.33 7.60 3.25
N THR A 301 9.04 7.75 3.55
CA THR A 301 8.55 7.87 4.93
C THR A 301 8.74 6.57 5.71
N ALA A 302 8.38 5.43 5.11
CA ALA A 302 8.58 4.11 5.73
C ALA A 302 10.06 3.79 5.97
N LYS A 303 10.94 4.17 5.03
CA LYS A 303 12.41 4.07 5.16
C LYS A 303 12.93 4.87 6.35
N LYS A 304 12.57 6.15 6.45
CA LYS A 304 13.04 7.04 7.54
C LYS A 304 12.62 6.54 8.92
N LYS A 305 11.46 5.90 9.01
CA LYS A 305 10.92 5.30 10.23
C LYS A 305 11.38 3.85 10.45
N ALA A 306 12.20 3.29 9.55
CA ALA A 306 12.66 1.91 9.59
C ALA A 306 11.52 0.88 9.76
N ILE A 307 10.41 1.07 9.03
CA ILE A 307 9.22 0.21 9.14
C ILE A 307 9.39 -1.05 8.28
N GLY A 308 9.00 -2.21 8.83
CA GLY A 308 8.92 -3.46 8.07
C GLY A 308 10.25 -3.86 7.42
N ILE A 309 10.24 -4.08 6.09
CA ILE A 309 11.43 -4.41 5.28
C ILE A 309 12.59 -3.42 5.47
N TRP A 310 12.31 -2.18 5.88
CA TRP A 310 13.30 -1.12 6.09
C TRP A 310 13.96 -1.18 7.46
N SER A 311 13.48 -2.01 8.38
CA SER A 311 14.13 -2.28 9.68
C SER A 311 15.40 -3.11 9.54
N ILE A 312 15.57 -3.77 8.39
CA ILE A 312 16.70 -4.65 8.12
C ILE A 312 17.71 -3.92 7.25
N GLU A 313 18.91 -3.75 7.78
CA GLU A 313 20.01 -3.12 7.06
C GLU A 313 20.41 -3.93 5.81
N ASN A 314 20.58 -3.23 4.68
CA ASN A 314 20.97 -3.80 3.39
C ASN A 314 20.04 -4.90 2.85
N TYR A 315 18.80 -4.99 3.34
CA TYR A 315 17.84 -5.99 2.87
C TYR A 315 17.20 -5.61 1.54
N VAL A 316 16.76 -4.36 1.41
CA VAL A 316 16.10 -3.87 0.20
C VAL A 316 17.12 -3.22 -0.73
N SER A 317 17.10 -3.59 -2.00
CA SER A 317 17.95 -3.03 -3.05
C SER A 317 17.13 -2.58 -4.25
N ALA A 318 17.77 -1.86 -5.19
CA ALA A 318 17.14 -1.50 -6.46
C ALA A 318 16.69 -2.72 -7.29
N LYS A 319 17.28 -3.90 -7.04
CA LYS A 319 16.99 -5.14 -7.78
C LYS A 319 16.01 -6.08 -7.08
N GLY A 320 15.54 -5.77 -5.87
CA GLY A 320 14.72 -6.68 -5.06
C GLY A 320 15.25 -6.80 -3.63
N PHE A 321 15.06 -7.97 -3.04
CA PHE A 321 15.45 -8.28 -1.66
C PHE A 321 16.71 -9.14 -1.63
N ASN A 322 17.67 -8.76 -0.79
CA ASN A 322 18.91 -9.49 -0.56
C ASN A 322 18.66 -10.65 0.42
N ASP A 323 19.32 -11.78 0.19
CA ASP A 323 19.22 -12.92 1.11
C ASP A 323 19.93 -12.60 2.44
N HIS A 324 19.18 -12.76 3.53
CA HIS A 324 19.63 -12.47 4.88
C HIS A 324 20.70 -13.45 5.39
N GLN A 325 20.91 -14.57 4.69
CA GLN A 325 21.87 -15.61 5.10
C GLN A 325 23.36 -15.20 5.00
N GLN A 326 23.71 -14.07 4.37
CA GLN A 326 25.10 -13.57 4.38
C GLN A 326 25.43 -12.61 5.53
N ASN A 327 24.45 -12.15 6.33
CA ASN A 327 24.68 -11.13 7.36
C ASN A 327 24.69 -11.66 8.81
N GLN A 328 24.61 -12.98 9.03
CA GLN A 328 24.73 -13.56 10.37
C GLN A 328 26.18 -13.82 10.83
N SER A 329 27.21 -13.50 10.04
CA SER A 329 28.62 -13.67 10.46
C SER A 329 29.27 -12.46 11.15
N PHE A 330 28.56 -11.35 11.33
CA PHE A 330 29.12 -10.14 11.97
C PHE A 330 28.47 -9.71 13.29
N ALA A 331 27.56 -10.53 13.84
CA ALA A 331 26.93 -10.26 15.13
C ALA A 331 27.18 -11.40 16.13
N THR A 332 28.43 -11.59 16.56
CA THR A 332 28.73 -12.25 17.84
C THR A 332 30.12 -11.85 18.34
N THR A 333 30.19 -10.99 19.36
CA THR A 333 30.67 -11.31 20.72
C THR A 333 31.12 -10.07 21.49
N SER A 334 30.37 -9.71 22.53
CA SER A 334 30.89 -8.95 23.67
C SER A 334 30.58 -9.71 24.96
N LYS A 335 31.50 -10.60 25.38
CA LYS A 335 31.98 -10.82 26.76
C LYS A 335 32.92 -12.05 26.84
N PRO A 336 33.81 -12.12 27.86
CA PRO A 336 35.22 -12.48 27.68
C PRO A 336 35.48 -13.99 27.71
N LYS A 337 36.45 -14.42 26.88
CA LYS A 337 36.92 -15.81 26.80
C LYS A 337 38.22 -15.98 27.58
N VAL A 338 38.18 -16.89 28.55
CA VAL A 338 39.32 -17.48 29.26
C VAL A 338 40.25 -18.21 28.29
N GLU A 339 41.55 -18.09 28.54
CA GLU A 339 42.69 -18.61 27.77
C GLU A 339 42.64 -20.11 27.43
N THR A 340 43.09 -20.46 26.22
CA THR A 340 44.09 -21.52 25.98
C THR A 340 44.61 -21.48 24.53
N GLN A 341 45.80 -22.05 24.33
CA GLN A 341 46.88 -21.57 23.45
C GLN A 341 46.91 -22.13 22.00
N GLN A 342 47.35 -21.23 21.11
CA GLN A 342 48.21 -21.34 19.90
C GLN A 342 48.38 -22.65 19.10
N VAL A 343 48.21 -22.54 17.76
CA VAL A 343 49.20 -22.99 16.74
C VAL A 343 49.11 -22.06 15.50
N GLN A 344 50.24 -21.52 15.02
CA GLN A 344 50.40 -20.63 13.85
C GLN A 344 50.90 -21.38 12.60
N LYS A 345 50.52 -20.91 11.39
CA LYS A 345 51.34 -20.92 10.15
C LYS A 345 50.71 -20.01 9.05
N PRO A 346 51.46 -19.55 8.02
CA PRO A 346 52.01 -18.20 7.92
C PRO A 346 51.36 -17.32 6.83
N GLU A 347 51.53 -16.01 6.99
CA GLU A 347 51.18 -14.91 6.07
C GLU A 347 52.12 -14.88 4.85
N PRO A 348 51.66 -14.53 3.63
CA PRO A 348 52.54 -14.09 2.55
C PRO A 348 52.52 -12.57 2.37
N GLU A 349 53.68 -12.08 1.94
CA GLU A 349 54.22 -10.73 2.04
C GLU A 349 53.58 -9.68 1.10
N LYS A 350 53.45 -8.45 1.61
CA LYS A 350 53.20 -7.23 0.82
C LYS A 350 54.44 -6.82 0.03
N THR A 351 54.50 -7.13 -1.26
CA THR A 351 55.38 -6.43 -2.21
C THR A 351 54.65 -6.23 -3.54
N GLY A 352 54.24 -4.98 -3.82
CA GLY A 352 53.65 -4.60 -5.10
C GLY A 352 53.00 -3.22 -5.03
N GLU A 353 53.39 -2.31 -5.93
CA GLU A 353 52.72 -1.02 -6.10
C GLU A 353 51.22 -1.21 -6.39
N CYS A 354 50.38 -0.36 -5.80
CA CYS A 354 48.92 -0.45 -5.86
C CYS A 354 48.32 -0.02 -7.19
N ASN A 355 48.69 -0.73 -8.25
CA ASN A 355 48.42 -0.41 -9.64
C ASN A 355 47.36 -1.33 -10.26
N ILE A 356 46.52 -2.00 -9.47
CA ILE A 356 45.41 -2.81 -10.01
C ILE A 356 44.12 -1.99 -9.92
N LYS A 357 43.49 -1.71 -11.06
CA LYS A 357 42.30 -0.85 -11.17
C LYS A 357 41.01 -1.65 -11.06
N GLY A 358 40.18 -1.38 -10.06
CA GLY A 358 38.82 -1.90 -9.92
C GLY A 358 37.79 -0.99 -10.59
N SER A 359 36.97 -1.54 -11.47
CA SER A 359 35.83 -0.82 -12.07
C SER A 359 34.56 -0.96 -11.23
N SER A 360 33.62 -0.01 -11.36
CA SER A 360 32.30 -0.07 -10.70
C SER A 360 31.47 -1.30 -11.06
N SER A 361 31.86 -2.05 -12.11
CA SER A 361 31.26 -3.33 -12.49
C SER A 361 31.81 -4.55 -11.73
N GLY A 362 32.69 -4.33 -10.75
CA GLY A 362 33.32 -5.38 -9.94
C GLY A 362 34.38 -6.16 -10.70
N ILE A 363 35.03 -5.55 -11.69
CA ILE A 363 36.10 -6.17 -12.49
C ILE A 363 37.42 -5.46 -12.20
N TYR A 364 38.48 -6.21 -11.86
CA TYR A 364 39.83 -5.65 -11.71
C TYR A 364 40.64 -5.78 -13.01
N HIS A 365 41.52 -4.80 -13.25
CA HIS A 365 42.43 -4.77 -14.40
C HIS A 365 43.86 -4.61 -13.90
N VAL A 366 44.76 -5.49 -14.34
CA VAL A 366 46.19 -5.44 -14.03
C VAL A 366 46.96 -4.64 -15.10
N PRO A 367 48.08 -3.99 -14.75
CA PRO A 367 48.92 -3.28 -15.72
C PRO A 367 49.30 -4.17 -16.91
N GLY A 368 49.13 -3.67 -18.14
CA GLY A 368 49.38 -4.43 -19.37
C GLY A 368 48.22 -5.33 -19.85
N SER A 369 47.11 -5.42 -19.12
CA SER A 369 45.90 -6.10 -19.62
C SER A 369 45.12 -5.26 -20.65
N THR A 370 44.38 -5.92 -21.54
CA THR A 370 43.67 -5.31 -22.69
C THR A 370 42.81 -4.08 -22.36
N TYR A 371 42.28 -4.02 -21.14
CA TYR A 371 41.36 -2.98 -20.70
C TYR A 371 41.96 -2.04 -19.64
N TYR A 372 43.22 -2.23 -19.26
CA TYR A 372 43.85 -1.47 -18.17
C TYR A 372 43.93 0.04 -18.44
N GLU A 373 44.32 0.44 -19.65
CA GLU A 373 44.39 1.84 -20.06
C GLU A 373 43.02 2.46 -20.36
N ARG A 374 42.01 1.62 -20.64
CA ARG A 374 40.63 2.07 -20.91
C ARG A 374 39.86 2.37 -19.64
N THR A 375 40.30 1.84 -18.50
CA THR A 375 39.74 2.17 -17.18
C THR A 375 40.45 3.41 -16.65
N THR A 376 39.94 4.59 -17.01
CA THR A 376 40.52 5.89 -16.65
C THR A 376 39.99 6.46 -15.33
N ASN A 377 38.86 5.95 -14.82
CA ASN A 377 38.27 6.32 -13.53
C ASN A 377 37.97 5.06 -12.68
N PRO A 378 38.96 4.51 -11.98
CA PRO A 378 38.76 3.32 -11.14
C PRO A 378 37.95 3.68 -9.88
N ASP A 379 37.00 2.81 -9.55
CA ASP A 379 36.22 2.88 -8.30
C ASP A 379 37.10 2.58 -7.08
N ARG A 380 38.09 1.69 -7.26
CA ARG A 380 39.06 1.31 -6.22
C ARG A 380 40.40 0.87 -6.82
N MET A 381 41.49 1.08 -6.09
CA MET A 381 42.83 0.59 -6.44
C MET A 381 43.27 -0.53 -5.48
N PHE A 382 43.97 -1.55 -5.99
CA PHE A 382 44.48 -2.69 -5.21
C PHE A 382 45.98 -2.90 -5.41
N CYS A 383 46.62 -3.44 -4.38
CA CYS A 383 48.05 -3.73 -4.33
C CYS A 383 48.40 -5.18 -4.70
N SER A 384 47.41 -6.07 -4.70
CA SER A 384 47.54 -7.42 -5.26
C SER A 384 46.24 -7.90 -5.90
N ILE A 385 46.35 -8.92 -6.76
CA ILE A 385 45.18 -9.59 -7.33
C ILE A 385 44.33 -10.23 -6.24
N GLU A 386 44.99 -10.81 -5.24
CA GLU A 386 44.33 -11.44 -4.09
C GLU A 386 43.52 -10.41 -3.29
N GLU A 387 44.05 -9.20 -3.10
CA GLU A 387 43.31 -8.11 -2.45
C GLU A 387 42.07 -7.71 -3.25
N ALA A 388 42.19 -7.59 -4.57
CA ALA A 388 41.06 -7.29 -5.44
C ALA A 388 39.98 -8.39 -5.37
N GLN A 389 40.39 -9.65 -5.38
CA GLN A 389 39.50 -10.81 -5.30
C GLN A 389 38.81 -10.92 -3.94
N ASN A 390 39.55 -10.70 -2.86
CA ASN A 390 39.00 -10.65 -1.50
C ASN A 390 38.04 -9.46 -1.31
N ALA A 391 38.26 -8.37 -2.03
CA ALA A 391 37.33 -7.23 -2.10
C ALA A 391 36.13 -7.47 -3.04
N GLY A 392 35.97 -8.68 -3.59
CA GLY A 392 34.84 -9.06 -4.45
C GLY A 392 34.99 -8.72 -5.93
N PHE A 393 36.17 -8.25 -6.36
CA PHE A 393 36.43 -7.95 -7.77
C PHE A 393 36.93 -9.20 -8.50
N ARG A 394 36.40 -9.44 -9.69
CA ARG A 394 36.79 -10.59 -10.53
C ARG A 394 37.62 -10.17 -11.74
N ALA A 395 38.36 -11.12 -12.33
CA ALA A 395 39.07 -10.88 -13.59
C ALA A 395 38.08 -10.64 -14.76
N PRO A 396 38.49 -9.91 -15.81
CA PRO A 396 37.70 -9.77 -17.03
C PRO A 396 37.55 -11.14 -17.72
N LYS A 397 36.38 -11.42 -18.29
CA LYS A 397 36.18 -12.64 -19.08
C LYS A 397 36.98 -12.50 -20.38
N ARG A 398 37.72 -13.54 -20.75
CA ARG A 398 38.48 -13.60 -22.01
C ARG A 398 37.54 -13.54 -23.21
#